data_AF-A0A5J4S927-F1
#
_entry.id   AF-A0A5J4S927-F1
#
_cell.length_a   1.000
_cell.length_b   1.000
_cell.length_c   1.000
_cell.angle_alpha   90.00
_cell.angle_beta   90.00
_cell.angle_gamma   90.00
#
_symmetry.space_group_name_H-M   'P 1'
#
loop_
_entity.id
_entity.type
_entity.pdbx_description
1 polymer ?
#
loop_
_entity_poly.entity_id
_entity_poly.type
_entity_poly.pdbx_seq_one_letter_code
_entity_poly.pdbx_strand_id
1 'polypeptide(L)'
;MEAYPHKLKHRKRSSSGKQVSIKNKISIEFRPAVVDKKERCGDWEIDTIIGKDGKGAILTLAEHKTGFLLMEKLVSGKQALPLSKVAVRLLYPYKENVHTITSDNG
;
A
#
# COMPACT_ATOMS: atom_id res chain seq x y z
N MET A 1 34.27 15.85 1.52
CA MET A 1 33.78 14.47 1.64
C MET A 1 32.66 14.31 0.61
N GLU A 2 32.98 13.82 -0.59
CA GLU A 2 32.01 13.69 -1.68
C GLU A 2 31.27 12.35 -1.57
N ALA A 3 29.93 12.41 -1.53
CA ALA A 3 29.08 11.23 -1.56
C ALA A 3 28.80 10.83 -3.01
N TYR A 4 29.21 9.62 -3.41
CA TYR A 4 28.82 9.02 -4.68
C TYR A 4 27.37 8.50 -4.60
N PRO A 5 26.42 9.00 -5.42
CA PRO A 5 25.09 8.40 -5.45
C PRO A 5 25.14 7.06 -6.20
N HIS A 6 24.90 5.97 -5.46
CA HIS A 6 24.71 4.64 -6.03
C HIS A 6 23.43 4.64 -6.89
N LYS A 7 23.55 4.81 -8.21
CA LYS A 7 22.43 4.74 -9.15
C LYS A 7 21.86 3.31 -9.16
N LEU A 8 20.70 3.11 -8.54
CA LEU A 8 19.92 1.89 -8.70
C LEU A 8 19.53 1.74 -10.17
N LYS A 9 19.94 0.62 -10.80
CA LYS A 9 19.48 0.27 -12.16
C LYS A 9 17.99 -0.02 -12.12
N HIS A 10 17.16 0.94 -12.55
CA HIS A 10 15.74 0.69 -12.81
C HIS A 10 15.61 -0.25 -14.01
N ARG A 11 15.44 -1.56 -13.74
CA ARG A 11 15.10 -2.53 -14.77
C ARG A 11 13.65 -2.29 -15.19
N LYS A 12 13.45 -1.68 -16.36
CA LYS A 12 12.11 -1.56 -16.97
C LYS A 12 11.52 -2.96 -17.11
N ARG A 13 10.45 -3.26 -16.38
CA ARG A 13 9.65 -4.48 -16.59
C ARG A 13 8.87 -4.28 -17.88
N SER A 14 8.98 -5.22 -18.82
CA SER A 14 8.10 -5.28 -19.98
C SER A 14 6.66 -5.49 -19.50
N SER A 15 5.80 -4.50 -19.67
CA SER A 15 4.37 -4.56 -19.33
C SER A 15 3.61 -5.37 -20.39
N SER A 16 3.85 -6.68 -20.43
CA SER A 16 3.25 -7.58 -21.42
C SER A 16 1.99 -8.31 -20.92
N GLY A 17 1.34 -7.80 -19.88
CA GLY A 17 0.11 -8.35 -19.32
C GLY A 17 -1.09 -7.44 -19.62
N LYS A 18 -2.24 -8.03 -19.93
CA LYS A 18 -3.53 -7.31 -20.00
C LYS A 18 -3.80 -6.73 -18.60
N GLN A 19 -3.58 -5.43 -18.42
CA GLN A 19 -3.98 -4.75 -17.19
C GLN A 19 -5.50 -4.83 -17.07
N VAL A 20 -5.98 -5.51 -16.03
CA VAL A 20 -7.40 -5.51 -15.70
C VAL A 20 -7.69 -4.16 -15.04
N SER A 21 -8.53 -3.37 -15.70
CA SER A 21 -9.05 -2.12 -15.14
C SER A 21 -9.79 -2.40 -13.83
N ILE A 22 -9.33 -1.80 -12.73
CA ILE A 22 -10.06 -1.82 -11.46
C ILE A 22 -11.31 -0.95 -11.65
N LYS A 23 -12.49 -1.58 -11.56
CA LYS A 23 -13.77 -0.86 -11.66
C LYS A 23 -13.86 0.20 -10.55
N ASN A 24 -14.39 1.37 -10.88
CA ASN A 24 -14.59 2.51 -9.97
C ASN A 24 -13.31 2.99 -9.27
N LYS A 25 -12.13 2.79 -9.88
CA LYS A 25 -10.89 3.38 -9.40
C LYS A 25 -10.99 4.92 -9.44
N ILE A 26 -10.67 5.55 -8.31
CA ILE A 26 -10.51 7.00 -8.22
C ILE A 26 -9.02 7.31 -8.40
N SER A 27 -8.70 8.29 -9.26
CA SER A 27 -7.31 8.74 -9.45
C SER A 27 -6.75 9.33 -8.17
N ILE A 28 -5.44 9.19 -7.95
CA ILE A 28 -4.73 9.83 -6.83
C ILE A 28 -4.89 11.36 -6.86
N GLU A 29 -5.03 11.94 -8.06
CA GLU A 29 -5.28 13.36 -8.29
C GLU A 29 -6.58 13.88 -7.63
N PHE A 30 -7.54 12.98 -7.37
CA PHE A 30 -8.83 13.34 -6.75
C PHE A 30 -8.83 13.14 -5.23
N ARG A 31 -7.69 12.80 -4.62
CA ARG A 31 -7.65 12.64 -3.16
C ARG A 31 -7.83 14.00 -2.46
N PRO A 32 -8.48 14.05 -1.29
CA PRO A 32 -8.65 15.29 -0.56
C PRO A 32 -7.30 15.91 -0.18
N ALA A 33 -7.14 17.23 -0.34
CA ALA A 33 -5.89 17.94 -0.07
C ALA A 33 -5.35 17.77 1.37
N VAL A 34 -6.23 17.46 2.33
CA VAL A 34 -5.85 17.17 3.73
C VAL A 34 -4.88 15.97 3.84
N VAL A 35 -4.98 15.01 2.90
CA VAL A 35 -4.10 13.83 2.82
C VAL A 35 -2.72 14.26 2.33
N ASP A 36 -2.64 15.01 1.23
CA ASP A 36 -1.39 15.50 0.63
C ASP A 36 -0.61 16.39 1.58
N LYS A 37 -1.33 17.27 2.28
CA LYS A 37 -0.76 18.17 3.27
C LYS A 37 -0.46 17.49 4.61
N LYS A 38 -0.85 16.22 4.78
CA LYS A 38 -0.66 15.44 6.01
C LYS A 38 -1.20 16.15 7.24
N GLU A 39 -2.38 16.77 7.12
CA GLU A 39 -2.94 17.64 8.15
C GLU A 39 -3.67 16.84 9.26
N ARG A 40 -4.19 15.65 8.96
CA ARG A 40 -4.85 14.76 9.94
C ARG A 40 -4.21 13.38 10.00
N CYS A 41 -4.45 12.67 11.10
CA CYS A 41 -4.16 11.23 11.17
C CYS A 41 -5.35 10.45 10.62
N GLY A 42 -5.11 9.23 10.14
CA GLY A 42 -6.18 8.31 9.77
C GLY A 42 -6.33 8.06 8.28
N ASP A 43 -5.41 8.59 7.48
CA ASP A 43 -5.30 8.29 6.06
C ASP A 43 -4.19 7.25 5.90
N TRP A 44 -4.56 6.06 5.40
CA TRP A 44 -3.67 4.89 5.36
C TRP A 44 -3.29 4.53 3.93
N GLU A 45 -2.06 4.11 3.73
CA GLU A 45 -1.58 3.46 2.52
C GLU A 45 -1.52 1.95 2.73
N ILE A 46 -2.11 1.17 1.82
CA ILE A 46 -2.07 -0.28 1.82
C ILE A 46 -1.16 -0.78 0.71
N ASP A 47 -0.22 -1.67 1.04
CA ASP A 47 0.69 -2.31 0.09
C ASP A 47 0.87 -3.79 0.46
N THR A 48 1.34 -4.60 -0.49
CA THR A 48 1.69 -6.00 -0.30
C THR A 48 3.11 -6.29 -0.75
N ILE A 49 3.97 -6.58 0.21
CA ILE A 49 5.33 -7.07 -0.06
C ILE A 49 5.24 -8.55 -0.46
N ILE A 50 5.70 -8.86 -1.67
CA ILE A 50 5.76 -10.23 -2.19
C ILE A 50 7.17 -10.78 -2.03
N GLY A 51 7.29 -11.95 -1.39
CA GLY A 51 8.58 -12.61 -1.22
C GLY A 51 9.16 -13.12 -2.54
N LYS A 52 10.44 -13.50 -2.50
CA LYS A 52 11.17 -14.01 -3.67
C LYS A 52 10.42 -15.17 -4.32
N ASP A 53 10.43 -15.22 -5.65
CA ASP A 53 9.76 -16.24 -6.45
C ASP A 53 8.24 -16.33 -6.20
N GLY A 54 7.62 -15.25 -5.73
CA GLY A 54 6.19 -15.20 -5.40
C GLY A 54 5.82 -15.96 -4.13
N LYS A 55 6.81 -16.37 -3.32
CA LYS A 55 6.60 -17.17 -2.11
C LYS A 55 6.45 -16.28 -0.89
N GLY A 56 5.29 -16.40 -0.24
CA GLY A 56 4.93 -15.58 0.91
C GLY A 56 4.53 -14.15 0.52
N ALA A 57 3.70 -13.56 1.35
CA ALA A 57 3.29 -12.16 1.22
C ALA A 57 3.16 -11.54 2.60
N ILE A 58 3.40 -10.24 2.70
CA ILE A 58 3.18 -9.44 3.89
C ILE A 58 2.30 -8.27 3.48
N LEU A 59 1.20 -8.08 4.20
CA LEU A 59 0.39 -6.86 4.11
C LEU A 59 1.06 -5.77 4.93
N THR A 60 1.13 -4.56 4.38
CA THR A 60 1.56 -3.35 5.09
C THR A 60 0.49 -2.28 5.01
N LEU A 61 0.27 -1.59 6.12
CA LEU A 61 -0.63 -0.46 6.28
C LEU A 61 0.14 0.69 6.94
N ALA A 62 0.43 1.75 6.19
CA ALA A 62 1.21 2.89 6.66
C ALA A 62 0.32 4.14 6.81
N GLU A 63 0.34 4.78 7.96
CA GLU A 63 -0.38 6.03 8.20
C GLU A 63 0.39 7.22 7.58
N HIS A 64 -0.26 8.01 6.72
CA HIS A 64 0.40 9.02 5.87
C HIS A 64 1.10 10.14 6.65
N LYS A 65 0.53 10.58 7.77
CA LYS A 65 1.03 11.73 8.54
C LYS A 65 2.19 11.34 9.45
N THR A 66 2.05 10.24 10.16
CA THR A 66 2.96 9.79 11.24
C THR A 66 3.96 8.74 10.77
N GLY A 67 3.69 8.05 9.65
CA GLY A 67 4.47 6.89 9.22
C GLY A 67 4.25 5.66 10.09
N PHE A 68 3.23 5.65 10.95
CA PHE A 68 2.91 4.50 11.79
C PHE A 68 2.55 3.28 10.93
N LEU A 69 3.22 2.16 11.17
CA LEU A 69 3.17 0.97 10.33
C LEU A 69 2.51 -0.19 11.07
N LEU A 70 1.47 -0.76 10.46
CA LEU A 70 0.94 -2.07 10.79
C LEU A 70 1.34 -3.05 9.69
N MET A 71 1.80 -4.25 10.05
CA MET A 71 2.16 -5.25 9.06
C MET A 71 1.87 -6.66 9.55
N GLU A 72 1.47 -7.53 8.62
CA GLU A 72 1.19 -8.93 8.94
C GLU A 72 1.49 -9.86 7.77
N LYS A 73 2.08 -11.02 8.08
CA LYS A 73 2.31 -12.09 7.11
C LYS A 73 0.98 -12.71 6.65
N LEU A 74 0.76 -12.74 5.34
CA LEU A 74 -0.42 -13.33 4.72
C LEU A 74 -0.21 -14.83 4.49
N VAL A 75 -0.87 -15.65 5.31
CA VAL A 75 -0.77 -17.12 5.24
C VAL A 75 -1.34 -17.66 3.92
N SER A 76 -2.39 -17.02 3.39
CA SER A 76 -3.02 -17.40 2.11
C SER A 76 -2.38 -16.73 0.88
N GLY A 77 -1.24 -16.03 1.05
CA GLY A 77 -0.62 -15.23 -0.01
C GLY A 77 -1.45 -13.99 -0.38
N LYS A 78 -1.27 -13.47 -1.61
CA LYS A 78 -1.87 -12.21 -2.11
C LYS A 78 -3.35 -12.31 -2.52
N GLN A 79 -4.10 -13.25 -1.94
CA GLN A 79 -5.52 -13.42 -2.26
C GLN A 79 -6.34 -12.25 -1.66
N ALA A 80 -7.18 -11.62 -2.48
CA ALA A 80 -7.88 -10.39 -2.11
C ALA A 80 -8.77 -10.54 -0.86
N LEU A 81 -9.57 -11.61 -0.77
CA LEU A 81 -10.50 -11.83 0.34
C LEU A 81 -9.80 -12.11 1.68
N PRO A 82 -8.80 -13.01 1.78
CA PRO A 82 -8.01 -13.16 3.00
C PRO A 82 -7.29 -11.86 3.40
N LEU A 83 -6.70 -11.16 2.43
CA LEU A 83 -6.00 -9.89 2.68
C LEU A 83 -6.94 -8.85 3.27
N SER A 84 -8.14 -8.67 2.71
CA SER A 84 -9.09 -7.68 3.21
C SER A 84 -9.53 -7.97 4.64
N LYS A 85 -9.67 -9.24 5.03
CA LYS A 85 -9.97 -9.63 6.42
C LYS A 85 -8.84 -9.26 7.38
N VAL A 86 -7.59 -9.46 6.96
CA VAL A 86 -6.41 -9.05 7.74
C VAL A 86 -6.37 -7.53 7.89
N ALA A 87 -6.57 -6.78 6.80
CA ALA A 87 -6.59 -5.31 6.84
C ALA A 87 -7.66 -4.77 7.79
N VAL A 88 -8.90 -5.29 7.71
CA VAL A 88 -10.00 -4.90 8.61
C VAL A 88 -9.64 -5.19 10.06
N ARG A 89 -9.07 -6.37 10.36
CA ARG A 89 -8.69 -6.72 11.73
C ARG A 89 -7.60 -5.79 12.27
N LEU A 90 -6.58 -5.49 11.47
CA LEU A 90 -5.48 -4.59 11.87
C LEU A 90 -5.98 -3.16 12.14
N LEU A 91 -6.93 -2.68 11.34
CA LEU A 91 -7.49 -1.33 11.49
C LEU A 91 -8.65 -1.24 12.48
N TYR A 92 -9.25 -2.36 12.91
CA TYR A 92 -10.41 -2.37 13.79
C TYR A 92 -10.22 -1.58 15.10
N PRO A 93 -9.05 -1.63 15.79
CA PRO A 93 -8.81 -0.81 16.98
C PRO A 93 -8.80 0.69 16.71
N TYR A 94 -8.57 1.10 15.45
CA TYR A 94 -8.46 2.49 15.02
C TYR A 94 -9.66 2.95 14.19
N LYS A 95 -10.72 2.14 14.08
CA LYS A 95 -11.84 2.33 13.14
C LYS A 95 -12.47 3.73 13.17
N GLU A 96 -12.53 4.37 14.33
CA GLU A 96 -13.09 5.72 14.50
C GLU A 96 -12.23 6.81 13.82
N ASN A 97 -10.95 6.50 13.61
CA ASN A 97 -9.95 7.38 13.01
C ASN A 97 -9.45 6.82 11.66
N VAL A 98 -10.20 5.96 10.98
CA VAL A 98 -9.89 5.55 9.60
C VAL A 98 -10.72 6.38 8.64
N HIS A 99 -10.08 7.29 7.91
CA HIS A 99 -10.73 8.18 6.96
C HIS A 99 -10.56 7.72 5.52
N THR A 100 -9.36 7.33 5.13
CA THR A 100 -9.08 6.80 3.79
C THR A 100 -8.11 5.63 3.86
N ILE A 101 -8.23 4.73 2.89
CA ILE A 101 -7.24 3.69 2.61
C ILE A 101 -6.92 3.78 1.12
N THR A 102 -5.68 4.09 0.78
CA THR A 102 -5.19 4.20 -0.59
C THR A 102 -4.27 3.02 -0.90
N SER A 103 -4.55 2.27 -1.97
CA SER A 103 -3.61 1.30 -2.51
C SER A 103 -2.80 1.96 -3.62
N ASP A 104 -1.49 1.77 -3.64
CA ASP A 104 -0.76 1.98 -4.88
C ASP A 104 -1.19 0.90 -5.90
N ASN A 105 -1.07 1.20 -7.19
CA ASN A 105 -1.53 0.28 -8.22
C ASN A 105 -0.40 -0.68 -8.56
N GLY A 106 -0.57 -1.96 -8.20
CA GLY A 106 -0.09 -3.03 -9.08
C GLY A 106 -0.67 -2.93 -10.48
#